data_AF-A0A0F9CN85-F1
#
_entry.id   AF-A0A0F9CN85-F1
#
_cell.length_a   1.000
_cell.length_b   1.000
_cell.length_c   1.000
_cell.angle_alpha   90.00
_cell.angle_beta   90.00
_cell.angle_gamma   90.00
#
_symmetry.space_group_name_H-M   'P 1'
#
loop_
_entity.id
_entity.type
_entity.pdbx_description
1 polymer ?
#
loop_
_entity_poly.entity_id
_entity_poly.type
_entity_poly.pdbx_seq_one_letter_code
_entity_poly.pdbx_strand_id
1 'polypeptide(L)'
;VLAEKLAPGFSRYWMRLASPYGWAKLGWAGFDGPKLQKLRECALRGGAPQLVDYCAAIDSSGIFFVPVVKLPEALLPVGSLLQSVRVAKSELLERLHISLGIPDVEIRKVTIHRNGAHCVVNGCVVIRRTTGIDLQEFLRRRCRWVIRRAVRTARRRARFCQLARHLRKGYARLSVYCRDFRGRHLGASGLIPELVGTIEFNKLKRIRTIDINGGQPETVSGCRIVWNRSWLETLGLEAAPIDPGA
;
A
#
# COMPACT_ATOMS: atom_id res chain seq x y z
N VAL A 1 30.79 10.92 8.60
CA VAL A 1 30.91 11.03 10.08
C VAL A 1 31.07 9.70 10.77
N LEU A 2 30.15 8.73 10.63
CA LEU A 2 30.28 7.44 11.34
C LEU A 2 31.59 6.70 11.02
N ALA A 3 32.02 6.66 9.76
CA ALA A 3 33.29 6.03 9.38
C ALA A 3 34.52 6.71 10.03
N GLU A 4 34.58 8.04 10.02
CA GLU A 4 35.68 8.82 10.64
C GLU A 4 35.60 8.79 12.18
N LYS A 5 34.39 8.68 12.76
CA LYS A 5 34.19 8.50 14.20
C LYS A 5 34.67 7.12 14.67
N LEU A 6 34.45 6.09 13.85
CA LEU A 6 34.84 4.70 14.17
C LEU A 6 36.31 4.42 13.85
N ALA A 7 36.87 5.11 12.87
CA ALA A 7 38.26 4.93 12.43
C ALA A 7 38.84 6.29 11.98
N PRO A 8 39.32 7.15 12.91
CA PRO A 8 39.84 8.48 12.58
C PRO A 8 41.26 8.44 11.97
N GLY A 9 41.67 9.54 11.34
CA GLY A 9 43.06 9.75 10.90
C GLY A 9 43.37 9.33 9.45
N PHE A 10 42.41 8.79 8.71
CA PHE A 10 42.62 8.50 7.29
C PHE A 10 42.51 9.74 6.43
N SER A 11 43.35 9.82 5.40
CA SER A 11 43.30 10.87 4.38
C SER A 11 42.05 10.77 3.49
N ARG A 12 41.53 9.56 3.28
CA ARG A 12 40.37 9.30 2.42
C ARG A 12 39.49 8.17 2.97
N TYR A 13 38.17 8.36 2.89
CA TYR A 13 37.18 7.34 3.25
C TYR A 13 36.40 6.90 2.02
N TRP A 14 36.28 5.59 1.83
CA TRP A 14 35.48 5.01 0.76
C TRP A 14 34.21 4.38 1.33
N MET A 15 33.06 4.86 0.90
CA MET A 15 31.76 4.32 1.33
C MET A 15 31.07 3.63 0.17
N ARG A 16 30.69 2.38 0.39
CA ARG A 16 29.89 1.64 -0.58
C ARG A 16 28.45 2.18 -0.56
N LEU A 17 28.00 2.71 -1.70
CA LEU A 17 26.61 3.07 -1.90
C LEU A 17 25.87 1.77 -2.21
N ALA A 18 24.88 1.41 -1.40
CA ALA A 18 24.03 0.26 -1.67
C ALA A 18 22.58 0.70 -1.61
N SER A 19 21.84 0.50 -2.70
CA SER A 19 20.38 0.65 -2.70
C SER A 19 19.75 -0.74 -2.70
N PRO A 20 18.80 -1.03 -1.80
CA PRO A 20 18.04 -2.29 -1.83
C PRO A 20 17.18 -2.46 -3.09
N TYR A 21 17.07 -1.42 -3.93
CA TYR A 21 16.20 -1.41 -5.11
C TYR A 21 16.96 -1.33 -6.46
N GLY A 22 18.30 -1.25 -6.44
CA GLY A 22 19.14 -1.20 -7.65
C GLY A 22 19.61 -2.59 -8.11
N TRP A 23 19.47 -2.91 -9.40
CA TRP A 23 19.97 -4.15 -9.99
C TRP A 23 21.50 -4.18 -10.15
N ALA A 24 22.14 -3.02 -10.19
CA ALA A 24 23.59 -2.89 -10.09
C ALA A 24 23.97 -2.70 -8.63
N LYS A 25 24.87 -3.54 -8.11
CA LYS A 25 25.56 -3.27 -6.84
C LYS A 25 26.29 -1.94 -7.02
N LEU A 26 25.76 -0.91 -6.38
CA LEU A 26 26.09 0.50 -6.55
C LEU A 26 27.52 0.82 -6.08
N GLY A 27 28.03 1.93 -6.64
CA GLY A 27 29.42 2.35 -6.61
C GLY A 27 29.96 2.78 -5.25
N TRP A 28 31.17 3.31 -5.28
CA TRP A 28 31.87 3.85 -4.13
C TRP A 28 31.85 5.37 -4.16
N ALA A 29 31.53 6.00 -3.03
CA ALA A 29 31.76 7.43 -2.86
C ALA A 29 33.05 7.62 -2.07
N GLY A 30 33.97 8.42 -2.63
CA GLY A 30 35.18 8.87 -1.94
C GLY A 30 34.91 10.16 -1.17
N PHE A 31 35.32 10.20 0.08
CA PHE A 31 35.24 11.38 0.93
C PHE A 31 36.62 11.79 1.41
N ASP A 32 36.83 13.10 1.45
CA ASP A 32 38.05 13.73 1.94
C ASP A 32 38.07 13.69 3.48
N GLY A 33 39.06 12.99 4.04
CA GLY A 33 39.16 12.71 5.47
C GLY A 33 39.33 13.97 6.32
N PRO A 34 40.29 14.86 6.00
CA PRO A 34 40.44 16.15 6.66
C PRO A 34 39.15 17.00 6.72
N LYS A 35 38.34 17.00 5.65
CA LYS A 35 37.07 17.73 5.63
C LYS A 35 36.03 17.08 6.54
N LEU A 36 35.93 15.75 6.52
CA LEU A 36 35.03 15.02 7.43
C LEU A 36 35.40 15.19 8.91
N GLN A 37 36.71 15.24 9.22
CA GLN A 37 37.19 15.50 10.57
C GLN A 37 36.76 16.89 11.06
N LYS A 38 36.94 17.92 10.23
CA LYS A 38 36.48 19.29 10.54
C LYS A 38 34.97 19.34 10.81
N LEU A 39 34.17 18.66 9.99
CA LEU A 39 32.72 18.58 10.19
C LEU A 39 32.34 17.86 11.49
N ARG A 40 33.09 16.82 11.88
CA ARG A 40 32.89 16.16 13.19
C ARG A 40 33.23 17.11 14.33
N GLU A 41 34.37 17.78 14.28
CA GLU A 41 34.81 18.71 15.33
C GLU A 41 33.83 19.88 15.48
N CYS A 42 33.32 20.43 14.38
CA CYS A 42 32.24 21.41 14.39
C CYS A 42 30.96 20.86 15.04
N ALA A 43 30.58 19.61 14.73
CA ALA A 43 29.41 18.97 15.35
C ALA A 43 29.57 18.76 16.86
N LEU A 44 30.78 18.37 17.31
CA LEU A 44 31.10 18.16 18.72
C LEU A 44 31.13 19.46 19.52
N ARG A 45 31.44 20.59 18.88
CA ARG A 45 31.43 21.93 19.49
C ARG A 45 30.03 22.57 19.54
N GLY A 46 28.97 21.82 19.22
CA GLY A 46 27.58 22.30 19.27
C GLY A 46 27.06 22.87 17.94
N GLY A 47 27.83 22.79 16.86
CA GLY A 47 27.35 23.12 15.52
C GLY A 47 26.42 22.03 14.95
N ALA A 48 25.43 22.43 14.17
CA ALA A 48 24.57 21.51 13.42
C ALA A 48 25.00 21.51 11.94
N PRO A 49 25.98 20.68 11.53
CA PRO A 49 26.39 20.62 10.13
C PRO A 49 25.21 20.19 9.25
N GLN A 50 24.98 20.94 8.18
CA GLN A 50 23.90 20.70 7.23
C GLN A 50 24.33 19.67 6.19
N LEU A 51 23.34 19.10 5.48
CA LEU A 51 23.59 18.11 4.42
C LEU A 51 24.55 18.64 3.34
N VAL A 52 24.47 19.95 3.05
CA VAL A 52 25.29 20.65 2.06
C VAL A 52 26.78 20.61 2.42
N ASP A 53 27.10 20.71 3.71
CA ASP A 53 28.49 20.68 4.19
C ASP A 53 29.14 19.32 3.93
N TYR A 54 28.36 18.24 4.01
CA TYR A 54 28.81 16.89 3.69
C TYR A 54 28.99 16.67 2.19
N CYS A 55 28.18 17.32 1.35
CA CYS A 55 28.38 17.30 -0.10
C CYS A 55 29.72 17.93 -0.50
N ALA A 56 30.16 18.97 0.20
CA ALA A 56 31.46 19.62 -0.03
C ALA A 56 32.67 18.78 0.42
N ALA A 57 32.44 17.76 1.25
CA ALA A 57 33.44 16.79 1.70
C ALA A 57 33.63 15.59 0.74
N ILE A 58 32.80 15.48 -0.30
CA ILE A 58 32.99 14.51 -1.38
C ILE A 58 34.22 14.91 -2.18
N ASP A 59 35.12 13.95 -2.46
CA ASP A 59 36.33 14.22 -3.22
C ASP A 59 35.98 14.64 -4.67
N SER A 60 36.80 15.51 -5.25
CA SER A 60 36.74 15.99 -6.63
C SER A 60 36.68 14.88 -7.69
N SER A 61 37.12 13.67 -7.34
CA SER A 61 37.07 12.47 -8.17
C SER A 61 35.69 11.77 -8.18
N GLY A 62 34.70 12.27 -7.43
CA GLY A 62 33.29 11.94 -7.58
C GLY A 62 32.86 10.54 -7.15
N ILE A 63 31.60 10.21 -7.46
CA ILE A 63 30.99 8.90 -7.22
C ILE A 63 31.59 7.90 -8.22
N PHE A 64 32.42 6.98 -7.75
CA PHE A 64 32.96 5.89 -8.55
C PHE A 64 31.91 4.80 -8.73
N PHE A 65 31.11 4.90 -9.78
CA PHE A 65 30.31 3.77 -10.23
C PHE A 65 31.20 2.80 -11.01
N VAL A 66 31.57 1.69 -10.38
CA VAL A 66 32.22 0.56 -11.07
C VAL A 66 31.13 -0.46 -11.39
N PRO A 67 30.55 -0.45 -12.61
CA PRO A 67 29.61 -1.49 -12.98
C PRO A 67 30.37 -2.82 -13.05
N VAL A 68 29.88 -3.83 -12.32
CA VAL A 68 30.41 -5.21 -12.40
C VAL A 68 30.29 -5.76 -13.83
N VAL A 69 29.36 -5.22 -14.61
CA VAL A 69 29.13 -5.58 -16.02
C VAL A 69 29.16 -4.28 -16.84
N LYS A 70 30.20 -4.07 -17.64
CA LYS A 70 30.25 -2.97 -18.61
C LYS A 70 29.20 -3.24 -19.70
N LEU A 71 28.04 -2.60 -19.58
CA LEU A 71 27.07 -2.57 -20.68
C LEU A 71 27.67 -1.75 -21.84
N PRO A 72 27.47 -2.15 -23.10
CA PRO A 72 27.89 -1.33 -24.25
C PRO A 72 27.26 0.07 -24.15
N GLU A 73 28.00 1.10 -24.58
CA GLU A 73 27.64 2.51 -24.36
C GLU A 73 26.23 2.87 -24.86
N ALA A 74 25.76 2.19 -25.91
CA ALA A 74 24.42 2.35 -26.46
C ALA A 74 23.28 1.99 -25.48
N LEU A 75 23.52 1.14 -24.48
CA LEU A 75 22.51 0.68 -23.51
C LEU A 75 22.50 1.51 -22.21
N LEU A 76 23.52 2.31 -21.96
CA LEU A 76 23.59 3.22 -20.80
C LEU A 76 22.41 4.21 -20.73
N PRO A 77 22.03 4.92 -21.82
CA PRO A 77 20.89 5.84 -21.77
C PRO A 77 19.58 5.11 -21.49
N VAL A 78 19.41 3.88 -22.00
CA VAL A 78 18.22 3.05 -21.75
C VAL A 78 18.14 2.64 -20.29
N GLY A 79 19.26 2.22 -19.69
CA GLY A 79 19.33 1.86 -18.28
C GLY A 79 18.98 3.05 -17.36
N SER A 80 19.51 4.23 -17.65
CA SER A 80 19.22 5.47 -16.93
C SER A 80 17.75 5.88 -17.06
N LEU A 81 17.18 5.77 -18.26
CA LEU A 81 15.76 6.07 -18.51
C LEU A 81 14.82 5.06 -17.82
N LEU A 82 15.16 3.78 -17.82
CA LEU A 82 14.40 2.77 -17.08
C LEU A 82 14.44 3.01 -15.56
N GLN A 83 15.59 3.44 -15.03
CA GLN A 83 15.69 3.79 -13.61
C GLN A 83 14.91 5.05 -13.27
N SER A 84 15.01 6.11 -14.08
CA SER A 84 14.26 7.35 -13.84
C SER A 84 12.75 7.09 -13.89
N VAL A 85 12.28 6.31 -14.86
CA VAL A 85 10.87 5.87 -14.93
C VAL A 85 10.52 5.03 -13.72
N ARG A 86 11.36 4.11 -13.27
CA ARG A 86 11.07 3.27 -12.09
C ARG A 86 10.95 4.08 -10.81
N VAL A 87 11.80 5.09 -10.62
CA VAL A 87 11.76 6.01 -9.47
C VAL A 87 10.55 6.94 -9.56
N ALA A 88 10.31 7.55 -10.72
CA ALA A 88 9.18 8.46 -10.93
C ALA A 88 7.82 7.75 -10.94
N LYS A 89 7.77 6.43 -11.20
CA LYS A 89 6.52 5.67 -11.34
C LYS A 89 5.68 5.71 -10.07
N SER A 90 6.25 5.63 -8.86
CA SER A 90 5.45 5.67 -7.64
C SER A 90 4.75 7.01 -7.48
N GLU A 91 5.48 8.10 -7.71
CA GLU A 91 4.95 9.46 -7.60
C GLU A 91 3.92 9.74 -8.70
N LEU A 92 4.17 9.32 -9.93
CA LEU A 92 3.22 9.41 -11.03
C LEU A 92 1.94 8.60 -10.75
N LEU A 93 2.06 7.39 -10.20
CA LEU A 93 0.89 6.57 -9.84
C LEU A 93 0.07 7.16 -8.70
N GLU A 94 0.70 7.84 -7.75
CA GLU A 94 0.02 8.57 -6.68
C GLU A 94 -0.70 9.80 -7.24
N ARG A 95 -0.01 10.62 -8.05
CA ARG A 95 -0.62 11.77 -8.73
C ARG A 95 -1.79 11.37 -9.60
N LEU A 96 -1.67 10.26 -10.34
CA LEU A 96 -2.76 9.70 -11.15
C LEU A 96 -3.91 9.18 -10.28
N HIS A 97 -3.64 8.55 -9.13
CA HIS A 97 -4.71 8.14 -8.20
C HIS A 97 -5.51 9.34 -7.68
N ILE A 98 -4.80 10.40 -7.30
CA ILE A 98 -5.38 11.65 -6.81
C ILE A 98 -6.20 12.30 -7.93
N SER A 99 -5.65 12.42 -9.15
CA SER A 99 -6.33 13.06 -10.27
C SER A 99 -7.54 12.28 -10.77
N LEU A 100 -7.54 10.96 -10.65
CA LEU A 100 -8.67 10.10 -11.04
C LEU A 100 -9.75 10.00 -9.96
N GLY A 101 -9.56 10.63 -8.80
CA GLY A 101 -10.49 10.54 -7.67
C GLY A 101 -10.72 9.08 -7.24
N ILE A 102 -9.70 8.23 -7.31
CA ILE A 102 -9.80 6.85 -6.85
C ILE A 102 -9.35 6.85 -5.39
N PRO A 103 -10.24 6.56 -4.43
CA PRO A 103 -9.87 6.57 -3.02
C PRO A 103 -8.83 5.49 -2.74
N ASP A 104 -7.97 5.73 -1.75
CA ASP A 104 -6.97 4.75 -1.35
C ASP A 104 -7.68 3.55 -0.68
N VAL A 105 -7.70 2.42 -1.40
CA VAL A 105 -8.35 1.18 -0.97
C VAL A 105 -7.29 0.20 -0.49
N GLU A 106 -7.18 0.08 0.83
CA GLU A 106 -6.27 -0.83 1.49
C GLU A 106 -7.00 -2.10 1.97
N ILE A 107 -6.38 -3.25 1.71
CA ILE A 107 -6.93 -4.55 2.06
C ILE A 107 -6.14 -5.12 3.23
N ARG A 108 -6.74 -5.09 4.44
CA ARG A 108 -6.04 -5.40 5.70
C ARG A 108 -6.09 -6.87 6.07
N LYS A 109 -7.24 -7.38 6.51
CA LYS A 109 -7.42 -8.78 6.90
C LYS A 109 -8.12 -9.52 5.79
N VAL A 110 -7.49 -10.53 5.20
CA VAL A 110 -8.16 -11.38 4.21
C VAL A 110 -7.80 -12.82 4.43
N THR A 111 -8.83 -13.64 4.48
CA THR A 111 -8.74 -15.09 4.58
C THR A 111 -9.34 -15.70 3.32
N ILE A 112 -8.73 -16.78 2.85
CA ILE A 112 -9.22 -17.55 1.71
C ILE A 112 -9.23 -19.01 2.10
N HIS A 113 -10.34 -19.68 1.84
CA HIS A 113 -10.49 -21.12 2.05
C HIS A 113 -11.21 -21.77 0.87
N ARG A 114 -11.07 -23.09 0.77
CA ARG A 114 -11.69 -23.91 -0.27
C ARG A 114 -13.07 -24.34 0.18
N ASN A 115 -14.02 -24.31 -0.75
CA ASN A 115 -15.34 -24.92 -0.59
C ASN A 115 -15.71 -25.65 -1.90
N GLY A 116 -15.43 -26.95 -1.96
CA GLY A 116 -15.58 -27.77 -3.17
C GLY A 116 -14.65 -27.30 -4.30
N ALA A 117 -15.22 -26.97 -5.46
CA ALA A 117 -14.52 -26.44 -6.64
C ALA A 117 -14.36 -24.90 -6.64
N HIS A 118 -14.73 -24.24 -5.54
CA HIS A 118 -14.72 -22.79 -5.43
C HIS A 118 -13.89 -22.30 -4.24
N CYS A 119 -13.39 -21.07 -4.32
CA CYS A 119 -12.82 -20.38 -3.17
C CYS A 119 -13.82 -19.42 -2.53
N VAL A 120 -13.74 -19.32 -1.21
CA VAL A 120 -14.51 -18.43 -0.35
C VAL A 120 -13.53 -17.44 0.25
N VAL A 121 -13.84 -16.14 0.14
CA VAL A 121 -12.96 -15.06 0.60
C VAL A 121 -13.69 -14.20 1.63
N ASN A 122 -13.13 -14.08 2.82
CA ASN A 122 -13.62 -13.17 3.85
C ASN A 122 -12.56 -12.14 4.16
N GLY A 123 -12.93 -10.86 4.28
CA GLY A 123 -11.94 -9.86 4.64
C GLY A 123 -12.47 -8.48 5.00
N CYS A 124 -11.53 -7.60 5.33
CA CYS A 124 -11.76 -6.22 5.72
C CYS A 124 -11.05 -5.31 4.71
N VAL A 125 -11.80 -4.34 4.20
CA VAL A 125 -11.33 -3.30 3.28
C VAL A 125 -11.43 -1.97 4.01
N VAL A 126 -10.34 -1.21 4.02
CA VAL A 126 -10.31 0.15 4.54
C VAL A 126 -10.24 1.07 3.34
N ILE A 127 -11.20 1.97 3.23
CA ILE A 127 -11.21 3.02 2.21
C ILE A 127 -10.94 4.31 2.94
N ARG A 128 -9.73 4.85 2.79
CA ARG A 128 -9.37 6.14 3.39
C ARG A 128 -10.13 7.22 2.65
N ARG A 129 -10.90 8.02 3.40
CA ARG A 129 -11.72 9.09 2.84
C ARG A 129 -10.82 10.11 2.15
N THR A 130 -10.87 10.16 0.82
CA THR A 130 -10.31 11.27 0.04
C THR A 130 -11.38 12.35 -0.05
N THR A 131 -10.97 13.61 0.14
CA THR A 131 -11.86 14.78 0.07
C THR A 131 -12.63 14.80 -1.24
N GLY A 132 -13.96 15.01 -1.17
CA GLY A 132 -14.84 15.16 -2.34
C GLY A 132 -15.44 13.88 -2.93
N ILE A 133 -15.12 12.69 -2.42
CA ILE A 133 -15.68 11.43 -2.93
C ILE A 133 -16.85 10.96 -2.06
N ASP A 134 -18.02 10.78 -2.68
CA ASP A 134 -19.10 10.01 -2.08
C ASP A 134 -18.75 8.51 -2.08
N LEU A 135 -18.59 7.98 -0.88
CA LEU A 135 -18.21 6.59 -0.68
C LEU A 135 -19.32 5.62 -1.11
N GLN A 136 -20.60 6.03 -0.99
CA GLN A 136 -21.72 5.20 -1.42
C GLN A 136 -21.67 5.01 -2.93
N GLU A 137 -21.62 6.11 -3.68
CA GLU A 137 -21.56 6.06 -5.14
C GLU A 137 -20.31 5.35 -5.66
N PHE A 138 -19.16 5.55 -4.99
CA PHE A 138 -17.94 4.81 -5.32
C PHE A 138 -18.15 3.30 -5.18
N LEU A 139 -18.73 2.84 -4.07
CA LEU A 139 -18.98 1.42 -3.85
C LEU A 139 -20.02 0.88 -4.83
N ARG A 140 -21.09 1.61 -5.14
CA ARG A 140 -22.08 1.22 -6.16
C ARG A 140 -21.42 0.98 -7.52
N ARG A 141 -20.61 1.94 -8.00
CA ARG A 141 -19.93 1.86 -9.32
C ARG A 141 -18.81 0.83 -9.35
N ARG A 142 -18.04 0.69 -8.25
CA ARG A 142 -16.77 -0.06 -8.23
C ARG A 142 -16.78 -1.30 -7.34
N CYS A 143 -17.92 -1.75 -6.85
CA CYS A 143 -18.06 -2.95 -6.00
C CYS A 143 -17.29 -4.18 -6.56
N ARG A 144 -17.51 -4.52 -7.83
CA ARG A 144 -16.79 -5.65 -8.48
C ARG A 144 -15.28 -5.47 -8.52
N TRP A 145 -14.79 -4.23 -8.61
CA TRP A 145 -13.36 -3.93 -8.59
C TRP A 145 -12.79 -4.17 -7.20
N VAL A 146 -13.47 -3.70 -6.14
CA VAL A 146 -13.08 -3.93 -4.74
C VAL A 146 -12.99 -5.43 -4.45
N ILE A 147 -14.00 -6.21 -4.82
CA ILE A 147 -14.00 -7.67 -4.63
C ILE A 147 -12.85 -8.34 -5.39
N ARG A 148 -12.62 -7.98 -6.65
CA ARG A 148 -11.51 -8.53 -7.44
C ARG A 148 -10.16 -8.20 -6.80
N ARG A 149 -9.98 -6.98 -6.28
CA ARG A 149 -8.76 -6.57 -5.61
C ARG A 149 -8.57 -7.36 -4.32
N ALA A 150 -9.62 -7.53 -3.50
CA ALA A 150 -9.60 -8.36 -2.30
C ALA A 150 -9.23 -9.82 -2.58
N VAL A 151 -9.87 -10.46 -3.58
CA VAL A 151 -9.56 -11.84 -3.99
C VAL A 151 -8.11 -11.96 -4.49
N ARG A 152 -7.63 -10.99 -5.28
CA ARG A 152 -6.24 -10.99 -5.78
C ARG A 152 -5.24 -10.86 -4.62
N THR A 153 -5.52 -10.00 -3.65
CA THR A 153 -4.70 -9.88 -2.43
C THR A 153 -4.74 -11.16 -1.60
N ALA A 154 -5.90 -11.78 -1.44
CA ALA A 154 -6.06 -13.07 -0.76
C ALA A 154 -5.17 -14.15 -1.39
N ARG A 155 -5.22 -14.28 -2.73
CA ARG A 155 -4.43 -15.25 -3.48
C ARG A 155 -2.93 -15.00 -3.40
N ARG A 156 -2.50 -13.74 -3.33
CA ARG A 156 -1.08 -13.38 -3.16
C ARG A 156 -0.56 -13.71 -1.76
N ARG A 157 -1.40 -13.54 -0.73
CA ARG A 157 -1.05 -13.86 0.67
C ARG A 157 -1.19 -15.35 1.00
N ALA A 158 -2.02 -16.08 0.26
CA ALA A 158 -2.15 -17.52 0.39
C ALA A 158 -0.84 -18.24 0.05
N ARG A 159 -0.54 -19.29 0.82
CA ARG A 159 0.59 -20.18 0.54
C ARG A 159 0.44 -20.76 -0.87
N PHE A 160 1.57 -20.97 -1.55
CA PHE A 160 1.58 -21.51 -2.91
C PHE A 160 0.85 -22.85 -3.02
N CYS A 161 1.04 -23.75 -2.03
CA CYS A 161 0.41 -25.07 -2.01
C CYS A 161 -1.09 -25.06 -1.64
N GLN A 162 -1.68 -23.89 -1.34
CA GLN A 162 -3.08 -23.82 -0.98
C GLN A 162 -3.96 -23.86 -2.24
N LEU A 163 -4.62 -24.99 -2.49
CA LEU A 163 -5.54 -25.19 -3.63
C LEU A 163 -6.55 -24.04 -3.81
N ALA A 164 -7.02 -23.44 -2.71
CA ALA A 164 -7.95 -22.31 -2.74
C ALA A 164 -7.45 -21.11 -3.57
N ARG A 165 -6.13 -20.96 -3.75
CA ARG A 165 -5.50 -19.92 -4.57
C ARG A 165 -5.87 -20.03 -6.06
N HIS A 166 -6.05 -21.25 -6.56
CA HIS A 166 -6.26 -21.54 -7.97
C HIS A 166 -7.74 -21.73 -8.34
N LEU A 167 -8.62 -21.94 -7.35
CA LEU A 167 -10.04 -22.14 -7.58
C LEU A 167 -10.77 -20.85 -7.99
N ARG A 168 -11.89 -21.02 -8.70
CA ARG A 168 -12.78 -19.91 -9.09
C ARG A 168 -13.46 -19.34 -7.85
N LYS A 169 -13.66 -18.01 -7.80
CA LYS A 169 -14.42 -17.37 -6.70
C LYS A 169 -15.87 -17.85 -6.71
N GLY A 170 -16.32 -18.42 -5.60
CA GLY A 170 -17.71 -18.83 -5.39
C GLY A 170 -18.44 -17.91 -4.42
N TYR A 171 -17.72 -17.42 -3.41
CA TYR A 171 -18.27 -16.52 -2.40
C TYR A 171 -17.21 -15.51 -1.97
N ALA A 172 -17.61 -14.26 -1.76
CA ALA A 172 -16.77 -13.26 -1.13
C ALA A 172 -17.60 -12.36 -0.22
N ARG A 173 -17.17 -12.17 1.03
CA ARG A 173 -17.74 -11.21 1.97
C ARG A 173 -16.67 -10.27 2.47
N LEU A 174 -16.90 -8.98 2.32
CA LEU A 174 -15.96 -7.93 2.67
C LEU A 174 -16.63 -6.90 3.58
N SER A 175 -16.05 -6.65 4.74
CA SER A 175 -16.46 -5.53 5.60
C SER A 175 -15.69 -4.28 5.19
N VAL A 176 -16.40 -3.19 4.90
CA VAL A 176 -15.81 -1.93 4.42
C VAL A 176 -15.80 -0.89 5.54
N TYR A 177 -14.64 -0.31 5.79
CA TYR A 177 -14.42 0.69 6.84
C TYR A 177 -13.93 2.01 6.25
N CYS A 178 -14.36 3.13 6.85
CA CYS A 178 -13.92 4.48 6.45
C CYS A 178 -12.62 4.93 7.14
N ARG A 179 -12.23 4.26 8.23
CA ARG A 179 -11.01 4.53 9.02
C ARG A 179 -10.18 3.27 9.22
N ASP A 180 -8.88 3.47 9.33
CA ASP A 180 -7.90 2.40 9.50
C ASP A 180 -7.74 2.07 10.99
N PHE A 181 -8.19 0.88 11.39
CA PHE A 181 -8.04 0.39 12.75
C PHE A 181 -6.90 -0.62 12.87
N ARG A 182 -6.23 -0.64 14.03
CA ARG A 182 -5.34 -1.75 14.39
C ARG A 182 -6.13 -3.05 14.35
N GLY A 183 -5.55 -4.08 13.72
CA GLY A 183 -6.28 -5.27 13.27
C GLY A 183 -7.21 -5.94 14.29
N ARG A 184 -6.94 -5.86 15.60
CA ARG A 184 -7.79 -6.47 16.64
C ARG A 184 -9.23 -5.94 16.65
N HIS A 185 -9.46 -4.69 16.26
CA HIS A 185 -10.81 -4.09 16.21
C HIS A 185 -11.58 -4.35 14.91
N LEU A 186 -10.93 -4.88 13.85
CA LEU A 186 -11.58 -5.13 12.56
C LEU A 186 -12.37 -6.45 12.50
N GLY A 187 -12.32 -7.28 13.55
CA GLY A 187 -12.93 -8.62 13.58
C GLY A 187 -14.24 -8.73 14.40
N ALA A 188 -14.49 -7.77 15.28
CA ALA A 188 -15.68 -7.65 16.12
C ALA A 188 -16.00 -6.16 16.06
N SER A 189 -17.12 -5.66 15.54
CA SER A 189 -18.50 -6.11 15.58
C SER A 189 -19.22 -5.44 14.39
N GLY A 190 -20.36 -5.99 13.94
CA GLY A 190 -21.19 -5.38 12.89
C GLY A 190 -21.84 -4.05 13.27
N LEU A 191 -21.49 -3.45 14.41
CA LEU A 191 -22.13 -2.30 15.03
C LEU A 191 -21.18 -1.09 15.21
N ILE A 192 -19.97 -1.18 14.65
CA ILE A 192 -18.99 -0.09 14.74
C ILE A 192 -19.42 1.04 13.81
N PRO A 193 -19.50 2.31 14.27
CA PRO A 193 -19.98 3.42 13.43
C PRO A 193 -19.07 3.69 12.22
N GLU A 194 -17.81 3.31 12.28
CA GLU A 194 -16.86 3.41 11.16
C GLU A 194 -17.01 2.30 10.12
N LEU A 195 -17.80 1.26 10.39
CA LEU A 195 -18.19 0.27 9.40
C LEU A 195 -19.22 0.91 8.47
N VAL A 196 -18.86 1.08 7.21
CA VAL A 196 -19.72 1.64 6.15
C VAL A 196 -20.79 0.63 5.76
N GLY A 197 -20.38 -0.63 5.64
CA GLY A 197 -21.25 -1.72 5.27
C GLY A 197 -20.48 -2.98 4.92
N THR A 198 -21.22 -4.02 4.53
CA THR A 198 -20.65 -5.27 4.02
C THR A 198 -20.98 -5.47 2.56
N ILE A 199 -19.98 -5.83 1.77
CA ILE A 199 -20.11 -6.18 0.37
C ILE A 199 -20.03 -7.69 0.24
N GLU A 200 -20.99 -8.26 -0.46
CA GLU A 200 -21.10 -9.67 -0.71
C GLU A 200 -21.20 -9.97 -2.20
N PHE A 201 -20.53 -11.05 -2.59
CA PHE A 201 -20.71 -11.70 -3.87
C PHE A 201 -20.95 -13.18 -3.62
N ASN A 202 -22.14 -13.67 -3.93
CA ASN A 202 -22.52 -15.05 -3.70
C ASN A 202 -22.96 -15.72 -5.02
N LYS A 203 -22.12 -16.62 -5.54
CA LYS A 203 -22.47 -17.55 -6.62
C LYS A 203 -22.89 -18.92 -6.08
N LEU A 204 -22.49 -19.23 -4.85
CA LEU A 204 -22.76 -20.48 -4.15
C LEU A 204 -24.09 -20.35 -3.38
N LYS A 205 -25.22 -20.62 -4.03
CA LYS A 205 -26.56 -20.57 -3.41
C LYS A 205 -26.72 -21.38 -2.11
N ARG A 206 -25.80 -22.31 -1.83
CA ARG A 206 -25.74 -23.10 -0.60
C ARG A 206 -25.28 -22.32 0.64
N ILE A 207 -24.57 -21.20 0.49
CA ILE A 207 -24.13 -20.38 1.61
C ILE A 207 -25.21 -19.35 1.89
N ARG A 208 -25.84 -19.44 3.07
CA ARG A 208 -26.81 -18.44 3.54
C ARG A 208 -26.07 -17.20 4.06
N THR A 209 -26.49 -16.05 3.58
CA THR A 209 -25.98 -14.76 4.00
C THR A 209 -26.58 -14.39 5.36
N ILE A 210 -25.74 -13.95 6.30
CA ILE A 210 -26.19 -13.36 7.56
C ILE A 210 -25.98 -11.85 7.44
N ASP A 211 -27.07 -11.10 7.40
CA ASP A 211 -27.04 -9.65 7.27
C ASP A 211 -26.64 -8.98 8.59
N ILE A 212 -26.14 -7.74 8.50
CA ILE A 212 -25.90 -6.91 9.67
C ILE A 212 -27.27 -6.54 10.25
N ASN A 213 -27.43 -6.67 11.56
CA ASN A 213 -28.69 -6.33 12.23
C ASN A 213 -29.04 -4.86 11.96
N GLY A 214 -30.24 -4.60 11.43
CA GLY A 214 -30.71 -3.26 11.09
C GLY A 214 -30.03 -2.59 9.89
N GLY A 215 -29.20 -3.31 9.13
CA GLY A 215 -28.58 -2.78 7.91
C GLY A 215 -29.55 -2.68 6.74
N GLN A 216 -29.30 -1.74 5.83
CA GLN A 216 -30.10 -1.59 4.61
C GLN A 216 -29.48 -2.38 3.45
N PRO A 217 -30.11 -3.47 2.97
CA PRO A 217 -29.59 -4.24 1.86
C PRO A 217 -29.90 -3.57 0.51
N GLU A 218 -28.88 -3.46 -0.33
CA GLU A 218 -28.96 -2.96 -1.70
C GLU A 218 -28.26 -3.95 -2.63
N THR A 219 -28.83 -4.26 -3.79
CA THR A 219 -28.19 -5.16 -4.76
C THR A 219 -27.72 -4.37 -5.98
N VAL A 220 -26.40 -4.32 -6.19
CA VAL A 220 -25.79 -3.55 -7.28
C VAL A 220 -24.82 -4.42 -8.06
N SER A 221 -25.01 -4.52 -9.38
CA SER A 221 -24.12 -5.24 -10.30
C SER A 221 -23.87 -6.71 -9.93
N GLY A 222 -24.86 -7.40 -9.37
CA GLY A 222 -24.73 -8.81 -8.94
C GLY A 222 -23.88 -8.99 -7.68
N CYS A 223 -23.66 -7.91 -6.93
CA CYS A 223 -23.13 -7.92 -5.59
C CYS A 223 -24.22 -7.36 -4.66
N ARG A 224 -24.31 -7.90 -3.44
CA ARG A 224 -25.19 -7.39 -2.40
C ARG A 224 -24.37 -6.51 -1.46
N ILE A 225 -24.83 -5.30 -1.20
CA ILE A 225 -24.21 -4.35 -0.27
C ILE A 225 -25.20 -4.17 0.87
N VAL A 226 -24.78 -4.42 2.10
CA VAL A 226 -25.58 -4.16 3.29
C VAL A 226 -24.97 -2.96 3.99
N TRP A 227 -25.64 -1.82 3.92
CA TRP A 227 -25.21 -0.57 4.53
C TRP A 227 -25.42 -0.60 6.03
N ASN A 228 -24.48 -0.05 6.79
CA ASN A 228 -24.62 0.07 8.23
C ASN A 228 -25.47 1.32 8.55
N ARG A 229 -26.57 1.12 9.29
CA ARG A 229 -27.49 2.19 9.68
C ARG A 229 -26.82 3.27 10.53
N SER A 230 -25.98 2.89 11.51
CA SER A 230 -25.30 3.86 12.37
C SER A 230 -24.37 4.79 11.57
N TRP A 231 -23.81 4.30 10.47
CA TRP A 231 -22.97 5.09 9.58
C TRP A 231 -23.79 6.05 8.71
N LEU A 232 -24.97 5.63 8.24
CA LEU A 232 -25.91 6.50 7.52
C LEU A 232 -26.41 7.64 8.40
N GLU A 233 -26.74 7.35 9.66
CA GLU A 233 -27.14 8.34 10.66
C GLU A 233 -26.03 9.38 10.91
N THR A 234 -24.77 8.95 10.94
CA THR A 234 -23.62 9.87 11.07
C THR A 234 -23.47 10.82 9.87
N LEU A 235 -23.99 10.45 8.69
CA LEU A 235 -23.98 11.29 7.50
C LEU A 235 -25.19 12.23 7.39
N GLY A 236 -26.16 12.15 8.31
CA GLY A 236 -27.40 12.93 8.24
C GLY A 236 -28.34 12.49 7.11
N LEU A 237 -28.15 11.28 6.57
CA LEU A 237 -29.03 10.71 5.55
C LEU A 237 -30.04 9.81 6.27
N GLU A 238 -31.29 10.25 6.35
CA GLU A 238 -32.38 9.47 6.94
C GLU A 238 -32.49 8.11 6.24
N ALA A 239 -32.47 7.04 7.05
CA ALA A 239 -32.72 5.70 6.58
C ALA A 239 -34.14 5.63 6.02
N ALA A 240 -34.28 5.38 4.71
CA ALA A 240 -35.58 5.03 4.13
C ALA A 240 -36.29 3.97 5.00
N PRO A 241 -37.58 4.17 5.33
CA PRO A 241 -38.31 3.26 6.19
C PRO A 241 -38.31 1.85 5.59
N ILE A 242 -37.96 0.87 6.43
CA ILE A 242 -38.03 -0.54 6.09
C ILE A 242 -39.51 -0.89 6.00
N ASP A 243 -39.99 -1.23 4.80
CA ASP A 243 -41.31 -1.81 4.61
C ASP A 243 -41.26 -3.26 5.14
N PRO A 244 -42.00 -3.62 6.21
CA PRO A 244 -41.89 -4.93 6.85
C PRO A 244 -42.64 -6.05 6.10
N GLY A 245 -42.73 -5.98 4.77
CA GLY A 245 -43.45 -6.96 3.97
C GLY A 245 -42.98 -7.06 2.51
N ALA A 246 -41.93 -7.85 2.27
CA ALA A 246 -41.61 -8.44 0.96
C ALA A 246 -40.69 -9.66 1.12
#